data_AF-A0A7D9K043-F1
#
_entry.id   AF-A0A7D9K043-F1
#
_cell.length_a   1.000
_cell.length_b   1.000
_cell.length_c   1.000
_cell.angle_alpha   90.00
_cell.angle_beta   90.00
_cell.angle_gamma   90.00
#
_symmetry.space_group_name_H-M   'P 1'
#
loop_
_entity.id
_entity.type
_entity.pdbx_description
1 polymer ?
#
loop_
_entity_poly.entity_id
_entity_poly.type
_entity_poly.pdbx_seq_one_letter_code
_entity_poly.pdbx_strand_id
1 'polypeptide(L)'
;MAIQQKAKTSTTCSRCQDPAINHCASCEIFMCKKCSGLHNTWPANKNHNTLSVQELGNPESQVKMRSKLYCMKHKDEVLKYYCETCKELSCIDCMVLNHQKQNHSCVAVSELAQKQRETLQSSCTTLDEKLAEAKEALNNVCEVMKSLERNAKTAKDQIKEQKENILKIVAEKLDERAKMMNDDVDEVYGELHSELSKQHDEMKDYLDKVQASVSLPKNLLKRGSIEEIISSQKLIDEKIEKLSNQKPENLAAVNDGSIQYVPDDIGNINVDGIVDKLGYVEGSVSAMYNLIKKSSSILKGEIAFIKQLQKWLGRKWKWNLCYRSSRDGWSARDFHKHCDNKGPTVVLVKANDCIFGGYTDQHWASPSM
;
A
#
# COMPACT_ATOMS: atom_id res chain seq x y z
N MET A 1 39.36 -20.69 20.52
CA MET A 1 39.04 -20.38 19.09
C MET A 1 39.42 -18.95 18.68
N ALA A 2 39.20 -17.90 19.49
CA ALA A 2 39.52 -16.51 19.11
C ALA A 2 41.01 -16.24 18.78
N ILE A 3 41.95 -16.84 19.52
CA ILE A 3 43.40 -16.70 19.28
C ILE A 3 43.84 -17.41 17.96
N GLN A 4 43.16 -18.50 17.59
CA GLN A 4 43.43 -19.24 16.34
C GLN A 4 42.92 -18.48 15.11
N GLN A 5 41.77 -17.79 15.21
CA GLN A 5 41.31 -16.88 14.17
C GLN A 5 42.27 -15.69 14.02
N LYS A 6 42.73 -15.09 15.13
CA LYS A 6 43.72 -14.00 15.10
C LYS A 6 45.09 -14.43 14.51
N ALA A 7 45.59 -15.62 14.85
CA ALA A 7 46.86 -16.13 14.30
C ALA A 7 46.79 -16.42 12.78
N LYS A 8 45.60 -16.71 12.23
CA LYS A 8 45.39 -16.94 10.79
C LYS A 8 45.25 -15.64 9.98
N THR A 9 44.99 -14.49 10.61
CA THR A 9 44.63 -13.25 9.91
C THR A 9 45.65 -12.11 10.04
N SER A 10 46.95 -12.43 10.13
CA SER A 10 48.06 -11.46 10.30
C SER A 10 48.13 -10.83 11.70
N THR A 11 48.85 -11.52 12.61
CA THR A 11 49.18 -10.99 13.95
C THR A 11 50.48 -10.20 13.92
N THR A 12 50.39 -8.91 14.23
CA THR A 12 51.52 -8.00 14.37
C THR A 12 52.07 -8.02 15.80
N CYS A 13 53.33 -7.61 15.96
CA CYS A 13 54.00 -7.48 17.24
C CYS A 13 53.31 -6.39 18.05
N SER A 14 52.88 -6.70 19.27
CA SER A 14 52.14 -5.79 20.16
C SER A 14 52.90 -4.50 20.51
N ARG A 15 54.22 -4.46 20.31
CA ARG A 15 55.08 -3.32 20.65
C ARG A 15 55.56 -2.51 19.44
N CYS A 16 55.90 -3.17 18.33
CA CYS A 16 56.51 -2.51 17.16
C CYS A 16 55.76 -2.74 15.84
N GLN A 17 54.63 -3.46 15.87
CA GLN A 17 53.78 -3.78 14.72
C GLN A 17 54.43 -4.63 13.59
N ASP A 18 55.72 -4.99 13.70
CA ASP A 18 56.37 -5.98 12.83
C ASP A 18 55.63 -7.34 12.83
N PRO A 19 55.79 -8.19 11.81
CA PRO A 19 55.21 -9.54 11.81
C PRO A 19 55.59 -10.33 13.07
N ALA A 20 54.59 -10.78 13.82
CA ALA A 20 54.83 -11.57 15.02
C ALA A 20 55.20 -13.01 14.65
N ILE A 21 56.22 -13.54 15.32
CA ILE A 21 56.64 -14.94 15.16
C ILE A 21 56.46 -15.75 16.45
N ASN A 22 56.27 -15.08 17.59
CA ASN A 22 56.12 -15.69 18.90
C ASN A 22 54.90 -15.10 19.63
N HIS A 23 54.27 -15.89 20.49
CA HIS A 23 53.20 -15.49 21.39
C HIS A 23 53.52 -15.94 22.81
N CYS A 24 53.37 -15.05 23.78
CA CYS A 24 53.51 -15.35 25.20
C CYS A 24 52.12 -15.52 25.82
N ALA A 25 51.74 -16.72 26.28
CA ALA A 25 50.45 -16.94 26.94
C ALA A 25 50.34 -16.25 28.30
N SER A 26 51.46 -16.08 29.01
CA SER A 26 51.47 -15.45 30.32
C SER A 26 51.18 -13.94 30.24
N CYS A 27 51.56 -13.30 29.13
CA CYS A 27 51.35 -11.88 28.88
C CYS A 27 50.21 -11.61 27.88
N GLU A 28 49.70 -12.64 27.20
CA GLU A 28 48.72 -12.56 26.10
C GLU A 28 49.16 -11.62 24.95
N ILE A 29 50.46 -11.54 24.67
CA ILE A 29 51.03 -10.67 23.63
C ILE A 29 51.69 -11.44 22.49
N PHE A 30 51.64 -10.85 21.30
CA PHE A 30 52.36 -11.29 20.10
C PHE A 30 53.65 -10.48 19.94
N MET A 31 54.74 -11.16 19.58
CA MET A 31 56.08 -10.55 19.52
C MET A 31 56.81 -10.96 18.25
N CYS A 32 57.50 -10.01 17.62
CA CYS A 32 58.51 -10.30 16.60
C CYS A 32 59.76 -10.91 17.26
N LYS A 33 60.69 -11.44 16.45
CA LYS A 33 61.91 -12.12 16.91
C LYS A 33 62.72 -11.29 17.91
N LYS A 34 62.86 -9.99 17.64
CA LYS A 34 63.63 -9.05 18.48
C LYS A 34 62.93 -8.82 19.82
N CYS A 35 61.62 -8.54 19.80
CA CYS A 35 60.84 -8.31 21.02
C CYS A 35 60.74 -9.57 21.90
N SER A 36 60.62 -10.76 21.32
CA SER A 36 60.63 -12.00 22.10
C SER A 36 61.98 -12.27 22.74
N GLY A 37 63.08 -11.93 22.06
CA GLY A 37 64.43 -12.08 22.61
C GLY A 37 64.62 -11.24 23.88
N LEU A 38 64.19 -9.98 23.83
CA LEU A 38 64.23 -9.05 24.98
C LEU A 38 63.25 -9.45 26.09
N HIS A 39 62.05 -9.90 25.72
CA HIS A 39 61.05 -10.36 26.68
C HIS A 39 61.58 -11.54 27.50
N ASN A 40 62.21 -12.53 26.85
CA ASN A 40 62.65 -13.77 27.51
C ASN A 40 63.93 -13.60 28.34
N THR A 41 64.72 -12.55 28.11
CA THR A 41 65.92 -12.25 28.90
C THR A 41 65.61 -11.53 30.20
N TRP A 42 64.41 -10.95 30.35
CA TRP A 42 64.03 -10.22 31.56
C TRP A 42 63.79 -11.18 32.74
N PRO A 43 64.40 -10.95 33.93
CA PRO A 43 64.30 -11.88 35.07
C PRO A 43 62.88 -12.24 35.49
N ALA A 44 61.95 -11.27 35.44
CA ALA A 44 60.54 -11.49 35.79
C ALA A 44 59.78 -12.38 34.77
N ASN A 45 60.29 -12.54 33.56
CA ASN A 45 59.63 -13.25 32.47
C ASN A 45 60.20 -14.65 32.23
N LYS A 46 61.15 -15.11 33.06
CA LYS A 46 61.81 -16.41 32.90
C LYS A 46 60.83 -17.60 32.90
N ASN A 47 59.69 -17.46 33.57
CA ASN A 47 58.67 -18.50 33.70
C ASN A 47 57.49 -18.28 32.74
N HIS A 48 57.59 -17.36 31.78
CA HIS A 48 56.53 -17.09 30.83
C HIS A 48 56.49 -18.13 29.71
N ASN A 49 55.29 -18.66 29.44
CA ASN A 49 55.08 -19.66 28.39
C ASN A 49 55.04 -19.01 27.01
N THR A 50 56.16 -19.04 26.29
CA THR A 50 56.29 -18.49 24.94
C THR A 50 56.35 -19.61 23.90
N LEU A 51 55.52 -19.51 22.85
CA LEU A 51 55.49 -20.44 21.71
C LEU A 51 55.60 -19.67 20.40
N SER A 52 56.06 -20.32 19.33
CA SER A 52 56.00 -19.71 18.00
C SER A 52 54.56 -19.65 17.47
N VAL A 53 54.28 -18.69 16.60
CA VAL A 53 52.96 -18.52 15.96
C VAL A 53 52.58 -19.74 15.12
N GLN A 54 53.57 -20.45 14.57
CA GLN A 54 53.39 -21.70 13.82
C GLN A 54 52.94 -22.86 14.75
N GLU A 55 53.44 -22.90 15.98
CA GLU A 55 53.08 -23.93 16.97
C GLU A 55 51.70 -23.70 17.62
N LEU A 56 51.12 -22.50 17.53
CA LEU A 56 49.77 -22.21 18.05
C LEU A 56 48.66 -23.04 17.37
N GLY A 57 48.91 -23.51 16.15
CA GLY A 57 48.02 -24.38 15.39
C GLY A 57 47.97 -25.82 15.88
N ASN A 58 48.96 -26.28 16.66
CA ASN A 58 49.07 -27.67 17.10
C ASN A 58 48.27 -27.92 18.41
N PRO A 59 47.34 -28.89 18.44
CA PRO A 59 46.59 -29.26 19.65
C PRO A 59 47.46 -29.62 20.86
N GLU A 60 48.63 -30.24 20.66
CA GLU A 60 49.54 -30.63 21.76
C GLU A 60 50.19 -29.41 22.43
N SER A 61 50.53 -28.39 21.63
CA SER A 61 51.09 -27.12 22.10
C SER A 61 50.08 -26.29 22.90
N GLN A 62 48.78 -26.50 22.68
CA GLN A 62 47.69 -25.86 23.43
C GLN A 62 47.51 -26.43 24.84
N VAL A 63 47.89 -27.70 25.07
CA VAL A 63 47.90 -28.29 26.41
C VAL A 63 48.97 -27.63 27.29
N LYS A 64 50.13 -27.29 26.71
CA LYS A 64 51.20 -26.52 27.37
C LYS A 64 50.81 -25.06 27.66
N MET A 65 49.80 -24.51 26.98
CA MET A 65 49.29 -23.15 27.20
C MET A 65 48.28 -23.02 28.34
N ARG A 66 47.85 -24.13 28.97
CA ARG A 66 46.91 -24.06 30.10
C ARG A 66 47.62 -23.43 31.29
N SER A 67 47.33 -22.17 31.57
CA SER A 67 47.81 -21.50 32.78
C SER A 67 47.26 -22.23 34.00
N LYS A 68 48.15 -22.67 34.88
CA LYS A 68 47.74 -23.13 36.21
C LYS A 68 47.11 -21.92 36.90
N LEU A 69 45.90 -22.08 37.42
CA LEU A 69 45.24 -21.04 38.21
C LEU A 69 45.82 -21.08 39.63
N TYR A 70 46.33 -19.94 40.10
CA TYR A 70 46.93 -19.82 41.43
C TYR A 70 45.95 -19.18 42.41
N CYS A 71 46.09 -19.51 43.69
CA CYS A 71 45.25 -18.94 44.73
C CYS A 71 45.60 -17.48 44.99
N MET A 72 44.59 -16.62 45.03
CA MET A 72 44.77 -15.18 45.33
C MET A 72 45.29 -14.93 46.76
N LYS A 73 45.05 -15.86 47.70
CA LYS A 73 45.51 -15.78 49.10
C LYS A 73 46.86 -16.47 49.31
N HIS A 74 47.16 -17.53 48.54
CA HIS A 74 48.38 -18.33 48.65
C HIS A 74 49.06 -18.35 47.28
N LYS A 75 49.97 -17.38 47.05
CA LYS A 75 50.47 -17.02 45.72
C LYS A 75 51.21 -18.14 44.99
N ASP A 76 51.81 -19.07 45.73
CA ASP A 76 52.55 -20.22 45.17
C ASP A 76 51.68 -21.49 45.04
N GLU A 77 50.45 -21.46 45.53
CA GLU A 77 49.57 -22.61 45.55
C GLU A 77 48.60 -22.63 44.38
N VAL A 78 48.48 -23.81 43.75
CA VAL A 78 47.60 -24.03 42.59
C VAL A 78 46.20 -24.41 43.05
N LEU A 79 45.18 -23.84 42.41
CA LEU A 79 43.78 -24.21 42.60
C LEU A 79 43.53 -25.61 42.03
N LYS A 80 43.48 -26.61 42.91
CA LYS A 80 43.30 -28.03 42.57
C LYS A 80 41.96 -28.62 43.03
N TYR A 81 41.25 -27.91 43.91
CA TYR A 81 39.99 -28.37 44.49
C TYR A 81 38.84 -27.43 44.13
N TYR A 82 37.62 -27.93 44.12
CA TYR A 82 36.40 -27.16 43.93
C TYR A 82 35.47 -27.42 45.11
N CYS A 83 35.02 -26.36 45.77
CA CYS A 83 34.02 -26.44 46.83
C CYS A 83 32.62 -26.37 46.21
N GLU A 84 31.86 -27.46 46.26
CA GLU A 84 30.50 -27.52 45.71
C GLU A 84 29.49 -26.70 46.50
N THR A 85 29.76 -26.47 47.80
CA THR A 85 28.94 -25.63 48.69
C THR A 85 29.13 -24.15 48.38
N CYS A 86 30.38 -23.70 48.18
CA CYS A 86 30.69 -22.30 47.87
C CYS A 86 30.65 -21.98 46.37
N LYS A 87 30.63 -23.00 45.51
CA LYS A 87 30.75 -22.89 44.03
C LYS A 87 32.04 -22.23 43.54
N GLU A 88 33.14 -22.40 44.27
CA GLU A 88 34.42 -21.73 44.03
C GLU A 88 35.61 -22.71 43.99
N LEU A 89 36.68 -22.33 43.29
CA LEU A 89 37.96 -23.06 43.25
C LEU A 89 38.82 -22.74 44.47
N SER A 90 39.47 -23.75 45.05
CA SER A 90 40.33 -23.64 46.24
C SER A 90 41.68 -24.35 46.06
N CYS A 91 42.73 -23.79 46.67
CA CYS A 91 44.00 -24.51 46.88
C CYS A 91 43.93 -25.39 48.14
N ILE A 92 44.99 -26.17 48.39
CA ILE A 92 45.06 -27.06 49.56
C ILE A 92 44.97 -26.28 50.89
N ASP A 93 45.65 -25.15 51.00
CA ASP A 93 45.62 -24.32 52.20
C ASP A 93 44.24 -23.71 52.44
N CYS A 94 43.57 -23.21 51.40
CA CYS A 94 42.19 -22.72 51.53
C CYS A 94 41.24 -23.85 51.92
N MET A 95 41.42 -25.04 51.33
CA MET A 95 40.62 -26.22 51.66
C MET A 95 40.74 -26.54 53.16
N VAL A 96 41.97 -26.61 53.69
CA VAL A 96 42.22 -26.96 55.11
C VAL A 96 41.78 -25.86 56.08
N LEU A 97 42.11 -24.60 55.78
CA LEU A 97 41.89 -23.51 56.72
C LEU A 97 40.45 -23.00 56.75
N ASN A 98 39.77 -23.00 55.59
CA ASN A 98 38.47 -22.34 55.41
C ASN A 98 37.34 -23.29 55.00
N HIS A 99 37.63 -24.39 54.29
CA HIS A 99 36.61 -25.32 53.79
C HIS A 99 36.60 -26.69 54.49
N GLN A 100 37.41 -26.92 55.52
CA GLN A 100 37.43 -28.18 56.29
C GLN A 100 36.50 -28.16 57.53
N LYS A 101 35.96 -26.98 57.91
CA LYS A 101 35.04 -26.84 59.04
C LYS A 101 33.62 -27.30 58.64
N GLN A 102 33.28 -28.53 59.04
CA GLN A 102 31.95 -29.18 59.13
C GLN A 102 30.74 -28.59 58.37
N ASN A 103 30.84 -28.27 57.07
CA ASN A 103 29.67 -28.23 56.15
C ASN A 103 30.00 -27.97 54.67
N HIS A 104 31.26 -28.02 54.25
CA HIS A 104 31.65 -27.77 52.85
C HIS A 104 32.06 -29.07 52.14
N SER A 105 31.44 -29.36 50.99
CA SER A 105 31.84 -30.46 50.11
C SER A 105 32.94 -29.96 49.18
N CYS A 106 34.15 -30.51 49.29
CA CYS A 106 35.29 -30.17 48.45
C CYS A 106 35.78 -31.42 47.70
N VAL A 107 35.85 -31.32 46.38
CA VAL A 107 36.28 -32.42 45.50
C VAL A 107 37.41 -31.95 44.59
N ALA A 108 38.23 -32.88 44.09
CA ALA A 108 39.32 -32.53 43.20
C ALA A 108 38.77 -32.04 41.85
N VAL A 109 39.35 -30.96 41.30
CA VAL A 109 38.92 -30.39 40.00
C VAL A 109 39.02 -31.43 38.87
N SER A 110 39.99 -32.35 38.96
CA SER A 110 40.14 -33.46 38.01
C SER A 110 38.93 -34.39 37.98
N GLU A 111 38.26 -34.61 39.12
CA GLU A 111 37.10 -35.49 39.24
C GLU A 111 35.82 -34.84 38.68
N LEU A 112 35.71 -33.51 38.77
CA LEU A 112 34.57 -32.76 38.24
C LEU A 112 34.75 -32.31 36.79
N ALA A 113 35.98 -32.32 36.27
CA ALA A 113 36.29 -31.76 34.96
C ALA A 113 35.46 -32.38 33.84
N GLN A 114 35.20 -33.68 33.90
CA GLN A 114 34.37 -34.37 32.91
C GLN A 114 32.89 -33.96 33.03
N LYS A 115 32.31 -34.04 34.23
CA LYS A 115 30.91 -33.68 34.48
C LYS A 115 30.59 -32.23 34.11
N GLN A 116 31.49 -31.30 34.42
CA GLN A 116 31.35 -29.89 34.04
C GLN A 116 31.49 -29.68 32.52
N ARG A 117 32.37 -30.44 31.84
CA ARG A 117 32.44 -30.42 30.37
C ARG A 117 31.16 -30.95 29.74
N GLU A 118 30.60 -32.03 30.26
CA GLU A 118 29.32 -32.59 29.78
C GLU A 118 28.16 -31.60 29.99
N THR A 119 28.11 -30.93 31.14
CA THR A 119 27.10 -29.89 31.44
C THR A 119 27.24 -28.66 30.53
N LEU A 120 28.48 -28.22 30.28
CA LEU A 120 28.75 -27.14 29.32
C LEU A 120 28.40 -27.58 27.90
N GLN A 121 28.72 -28.82 27.53
CA GLN A 121 28.38 -29.37 26.22
C GLN A 121 26.87 -29.40 26.01
N SER A 122 26.09 -29.86 27.00
CA SER A 122 24.63 -29.86 26.92
C SER A 122 24.07 -28.43 26.83
N SER A 123 24.61 -27.49 27.61
CA SER A 123 24.21 -26.08 27.56
C SER A 123 24.52 -25.45 26.19
N CYS A 124 25.67 -25.75 25.59
CA CYS A 124 26.01 -25.33 24.24
C CYS A 124 25.04 -25.90 23.21
N THR A 125 24.70 -27.19 23.30
CA THR A 125 23.72 -27.82 22.41
C THR A 125 22.35 -27.15 22.52
N THR A 126 21.87 -26.86 23.73
CA THR A 126 20.61 -26.12 23.93
C THR A 126 20.67 -24.69 23.36
N LEU A 127 21.80 -24.00 23.52
CA LEU A 127 21.99 -22.67 22.93
C LEU A 127 22.02 -22.71 21.40
N ASP A 128 22.64 -23.73 20.80
CA ASP A 128 22.67 -23.92 19.36
C ASP A 128 21.26 -24.19 18.80
N GLU A 129 20.45 -24.99 19.48
CA GLU A 129 19.04 -25.22 19.14
C GLU A 129 18.23 -23.91 19.20
N LYS A 130 18.38 -23.14 20.29
CA LYS A 130 17.69 -21.84 20.45
C LYS A 130 18.13 -20.82 19.42
N LEU A 131 19.41 -20.85 19.03
CA LEU A 131 19.96 -20.00 17.99
C LEU A 131 19.40 -20.38 16.61
N ALA A 132 19.20 -21.67 16.34
CA ALA A 132 18.52 -22.13 15.13
C ALA A 132 17.05 -21.69 15.09
N GLU A 133 16.31 -21.89 16.18
CA GLU A 133 14.91 -21.47 16.34
C GLU A 133 14.74 -19.96 16.10
N ALA A 134 15.61 -19.14 16.71
CA ALA A 134 15.59 -17.69 16.53
C ALA A 134 15.90 -17.25 15.10
N LYS A 135 16.83 -17.92 14.41
CA LYS A 135 17.14 -17.65 13.00
C LYS A 135 15.95 -17.98 12.09
N GLU A 136 15.29 -19.11 12.32
CA GLU A 136 14.11 -19.51 11.57
C GLU A 136 12.96 -18.53 11.78
N ALA A 137 12.70 -18.15 13.04
CA ALA A 137 11.70 -17.13 13.37
C ALA A 137 11.99 -15.80 12.67
N LEU A 138 13.25 -15.36 12.66
CA LEU A 138 13.65 -14.13 11.96
C LEU A 138 13.42 -14.24 10.45
N ASN A 139 13.76 -15.37 9.83
CA ASN A 139 13.52 -15.60 8.42
C ASN A 139 12.02 -15.55 8.09
N ASN A 140 11.17 -16.17 8.91
CA ASN A 140 9.73 -16.14 8.75
C ASN A 140 9.17 -14.70 8.82
N VAL A 141 9.65 -13.90 9.77
CA VAL A 141 9.26 -12.47 9.87
C VAL A 141 9.70 -11.68 8.62
N CYS A 142 10.93 -11.89 8.14
CA CYS A 142 11.43 -11.25 6.93
C CYS A 142 10.57 -11.58 5.70
N GLU A 143 10.14 -12.84 5.54
CA GLU A 143 9.28 -13.24 4.43
C GLU A 143 7.87 -12.62 4.51
N VAL A 144 7.30 -12.54 5.72
CA VAL A 144 6.02 -11.83 5.94
C VAL A 144 6.15 -10.34 5.62
N MET A 145 7.26 -9.69 5.99
CA MET A 145 7.49 -8.27 5.67
C MET A 145 7.56 -8.03 4.16
N LYS A 146 8.30 -8.86 3.42
CA LYS A 146 8.35 -8.78 1.94
C LYS A 146 6.97 -9.02 1.34
N SER A 147 6.20 -9.95 1.90
CA SER A 147 4.84 -10.24 1.44
C SER A 147 3.89 -9.07 1.68
N LEU A 148 3.98 -8.42 2.84
CA LEU A 148 3.20 -7.23 3.17
C LEU A 148 3.47 -6.09 2.18
N GLU A 149 4.73 -5.82 1.85
CA GLU A 149 5.10 -4.79 0.87
C GLU A 149 4.51 -5.09 -0.51
N ARG A 150 4.62 -6.35 -0.97
CA ARG A 150 4.05 -6.78 -2.25
C ARG A 150 2.54 -6.63 -2.28
N ASN A 151 1.85 -7.08 -1.23
CA ASN A 151 0.40 -7.00 -1.12
C ASN A 151 -0.08 -5.55 -1.09
N ALA A 152 0.64 -4.66 -0.39
CA ALA A 152 0.33 -3.24 -0.37
C ALA A 152 0.51 -2.58 -1.75
N LYS A 153 1.53 -2.99 -2.52
CA LYS A 153 1.73 -2.54 -3.89
C LYS A 153 0.61 -3.03 -4.81
N THR A 154 0.34 -4.34 -4.80
CA THR A 154 -0.74 -4.94 -5.61
C THR A 154 -2.09 -4.28 -5.33
N ALA A 155 -2.44 -4.04 -4.06
CA ALA A 155 -3.68 -3.35 -3.72
C ALA A 155 -3.76 -1.93 -4.29
N LYS A 156 -2.65 -1.18 -4.30
CA LYS A 156 -2.60 0.15 -4.93
C LYS A 156 -2.76 0.09 -6.45
N ASP A 157 -2.11 -0.88 -7.08
CA ASP A 157 -2.19 -1.08 -8.53
C ASP A 157 -3.64 -1.45 -8.94
N GLN A 158 -4.30 -2.32 -8.19
CA GLN A 158 -5.71 -2.68 -8.40
C GLN A 158 -6.67 -1.48 -8.24
N ILE A 159 -6.43 -0.60 -7.26
CA ILE A 159 -7.23 0.64 -7.11
C ILE A 159 -7.07 1.54 -8.33
N LYS A 160 -5.85 1.65 -8.86
CA LYS A 160 -5.57 2.45 -10.06
C LYS A 160 -6.26 1.87 -11.29
N GLU A 161 -6.14 0.56 -11.49
CA GLU A 161 -6.78 -0.17 -12.59
C GLU A 161 -8.31 -0.03 -12.52
N GLN A 162 -8.91 -0.19 -11.35
CA GLN A 162 -10.36 -0.04 -11.18
C GLN A 162 -10.83 1.38 -11.52
N LYS A 163 -10.07 2.41 -11.14
CA LYS A 163 -10.35 3.80 -11.53
C LYS A 163 -10.36 3.96 -13.05
N GLU A 164 -9.34 3.45 -13.74
CA GLU A 164 -9.22 3.54 -15.19
C GLU A 164 -10.37 2.80 -15.89
N ASN A 165 -10.75 1.62 -15.40
CA ASN A 165 -11.88 0.86 -15.91
C ASN A 165 -13.22 1.60 -15.76
N ILE A 166 -13.46 2.24 -14.62
CA ILE A 166 -14.68 3.05 -14.39
C ILE A 166 -14.73 4.23 -15.37
N LEU A 167 -13.61 4.95 -15.54
CA LEU A 167 -13.53 6.08 -16.47
C LEU A 167 -13.83 5.64 -17.90
N LYS A 168 -13.26 4.50 -18.32
CA LYS A 168 -13.48 3.93 -19.64
C LYS A 168 -14.96 3.64 -19.89
N ILE A 169 -15.63 2.94 -18.97
CA ILE A 169 -17.05 2.59 -19.11
C ILE A 169 -17.94 3.83 -19.19
N VAL A 170 -17.67 4.85 -18.37
CA VAL A 170 -18.46 6.10 -18.38
C VAL A 170 -18.24 6.87 -19.68
N ALA A 171 -16.99 6.98 -20.15
CA ALA A 171 -16.65 7.65 -21.40
C ALA A 171 -17.30 6.96 -22.60
N GLU A 172 -17.15 5.62 -22.72
CA GLU A 172 -17.73 4.85 -23.83
C GLU A 172 -19.24 5.04 -23.95
N LYS A 173 -19.97 5.02 -22.83
CA LYS A 173 -21.43 5.25 -22.84
C LYS A 173 -21.81 6.67 -23.24
N LEU A 174 -21.03 7.67 -22.85
CA LEU A 174 -21.25 9.06 -23.26
C LEU A 174 -20.97 9.22 -24.75
N ASP A 175 -19.88 8.63 -25.25
CA ASP A 175 -19.49 8.67 -26.66
C ASP A 175 -20.53 7.98 -27.55
N GLU A 176 -21.04 6.81 -27.14
CA GLU A 176 -22.12 6.11 -27.84
C GLU A 176 -23.37 6.98 -27.96
N ARG A 177 -23.79 7.62 -26.85
CA ARG A 177 -24.98 8.49 -26.86
C ARG A 177 -24.76 9.75 -27.70
N ALA A 178 -23.59 10.37 -27.60
CA ALA A 178 -23.23 11.55 -28.39
C ALA A 178 -23.22 11.22 -29.88
N LYS A 179 -22.70 10.05 -30.25
CA LYS A 179 -22.74 9.57 -31.64
C LYS A 179 -24.17 9.44 -32.15
N MET A 180 -25.06 8.79 -31.40
CA MET A 180 -26.48 8.68 -31.80
C MET A 180 -27.12 10.05 -32.00
N MET A 181 -26.86 11.01 -31.11
CA MET A 181 -27.42 12.37 -31.25
C MET A 181 -26.87 13.12 -32.46
N ASN A 182 -25.61 12.87 -32.85
CA ASN A 182 -25.05 13.42 -34.07
C ASN A 182 -25.68 12.76 -35.31
N ASP A 183 -25.88 11.44 -35.28
CA ASP A 183 -26.55 10.72 -36.35
C ASP A 183 -28.00 11.24 -36.54
N ASP A 184 -28.73 11.53 -35.44
CA ASP A 184 -30.07 12.15 -35.47
C ASP A 184 -30.03 13.55 -36.13
N VAL A 185 -28.99 14.35 -35.84
CA VAL A 185 -28.80 15.67 -36.46
C VAL A 185 -28.56 15.54 -37.97
N ASP A 186 -27.72 14.60 -38.38
CA ASP A 186 -27.41 14.35 -39.79
C ASP A 186 -28.65 13.85 -40.55
N GLU A 187 -29.50 13.03 -39.92
CA GLU A 187 -30.78 12.56 -40.48
C GLU A 187 -31.75 13.72 -40.71
N VAL A 188 -32.02 14.52 -39.66
CA VAL A 188 -32.91 15.70 -39.77
C VAL A 188 -32.37 16.71 -40.78
N TYR A 189 -31.06 16.95 -40.77
CA TYR A 189 -30.41 17.79 -41.78
C TYR A 189 -30.65 17.25 -43.19
N GLY A 190 -30.46 15.95 -43.40
CA GLY A 190 -30.66 15.29 -44.70
C GLY A 190 -32.08 15.48 -45.23
N GLU A 191 -33.09 15.32 -44.38
CA GLU A 191 -34.50 15.51 -44.74
C GLU A 191 -34.81 16.97 -45.10
N LEU A 192 -34.46 17.92 -44.22
CA LEU A 192 -34.70 19.35 -44.42
C LEU A 192 -33.97 19.87 -45.67
N HIS A 193 -32.74 19.42 -45.86
CA HIS A 193 -31.92 19.77 -47.02
C HIS A 193 -32.50 19.21 -48.32
N SER A 194 -32.99 17.97 -48.32
CA SER A 194 -33.58 17.36 -49.51
C SER A 194 -34.81 18.13 -49.99
N GLU A 195 -35.67 18.53 -49.07
CA GLU A 195 -36.90 19.28 -49.36
C GLU A 195 -36.59 20.70 -49.88
N LEU A 196 -35.65 21.41 -49.23
CA LEU A 196 -35.18 22.71 -49.72
C LEU A 196 -34.46 22.61 -51.07
N SER A 197 -33.68 21.56 -51.30
CA SER A 197 -32.94 21.35 -52.55
C SER A 197 -33.90 21.12 -53.72
N LYS A 198 -34.94 20.30 -53.51
CA LYS A 198 -35.99 20.09 -54.50
C LYS A 198 -36.72 21.40 -54.83
N GLN A 199 -37.12 22.17 -53.81
CA GLN A 199 -37.74 23.46 -54.02
C GLN A 199 -36.81 24.44 -54.76
N HIS A 200 -35.53 24.44 -54.43
CA HIS A 200 -34.53 25.28 -55.09
C HIS A 200 -34.45 24.97 -56.59
N ASP A 201 -34.40 23.69 -56.97
CA ASP A 201 -34.33 23.28 -58.37
C ASP A 201 -35.60 23.66 -59.15
N GLU A 202 -36.78 23.48 -58.54
CA GLU A 202 -38.06 23.92 -59.12
C GLU A 202 -38.11 25.46 -59.30
N MET A 203 -37.68 26.22 -58.29
CA MET A 203 -37.63 27.68 -58.36
C MET A 203 -36.63 28.18 -59.39
N LYS A 204 -35.49 27.50 -59.51
CA LYS A 204 -34.45 27.84 -60.48
C LYS A 204 -34.92 27.61 -61.92
N ASP A 205 -35.54 26.47 -62.20
CA ASP A 205 -36.13 26.20 -63.52
C ASP A 205 -37.21 27.24 -63.88
N TYR A 206 -38.09 27.59 -62.93
CA TYR A 206 -39.08 28.64 -63.13
C TYR A 206 -38.42 30.00 -63.40
N LEU A 207 -37.38 30.37 -62.64
CA LEU A 207 -36.62 31.61 -62.85
C LEU A 207 -36.00 31.66 -64.25
N ASP A 208 -35.34 30.59 -64.69
CA ASP A 208 -34.70 30.50 -66.00
C ASP A 208 -35.73 30.66 -67.13
N LYS A 209 -36.91 30.03 -67.00
CA LYS A 209 -38.03 30.17 -67.94
C LYS A 209 -38.57 31.60 -67.99
N VAL A 210 -38.74 32.26 -66.85
CA VAL A 210 -39.18 33.66 -66.75
C VAL A 210 -38.15 34.60 -67.38
N GLN A 211 -36.86 34.41 -67.06
CA GLN A 211 -35.76 35.22 -67.62
C GLN A 211 -35.68 35.10 -69.14
N ALA A 212 -35.77 33.88 -69.68
CA ALA A 212 -35.78 33.63 -71.12
C ALA A 212 -36.97 34.32 -71.80
N SER A 213 -38.16 34.25 -71.19
CA SER A 213 -39.39 34.82 -71.76
C SER A 213 -39.44 36.35 -71.70
N VAL A 214 -38.81 36.97 -70.70
CA VAL A 214 -38.74 38.44 -70.56
C VAL A 214 -37.77 39.09 -71.54
N SER A 215 -36.79 38.34 -72.07
CA SER A 215 -35.74 38.89 -72.96
C SER A 215 -36.29 39.48 -74.27
N LEU A 216 -37.21 38.78 -74.93
CA LEU A 216 -37.78 39.17 -76.22
C LEU A 216 -38.61 40.47 -76.12
N PRO A 217 -39.62 40.58 -75.22
CA PRO A 217 -40.36 41.83 -75.04
C PRO A 217 -39.44 43.02 -74.71
N LYS A 218 -38.44 42.82 -73.85
CA LYS A 218 -37.48 43.89 -73.49
C LYS A 218 -36.64 44.35 -74.69
N ASN A 219 -36.25 43.44 -75.58
CA ASN A 219 -35.46 43.79 -76.77
C ASN A 219 -36.32 44.50 -77.82
N LEU A 220 -37.55 44.04 -78.05
CA LEU A 220 -38.50 44.69 -78.96
C LEU A 220 -38.83 46.12 -78.51
N LEU A 221 -39.04 46.35 -77.20
CA LEU A 221 -39.25 47.70 -76.66
C LEU A 221 -38.04 48.64 -76.84
N LYS A 222 -36.82 48.10 -76.89
CA LYS A 222 -35.59 48.91 -77.03
C LYS A 222 -35.21 49.22 -78.47
N ARG A 223 -35.46 48.28 -79.40
CA ARG A 223 -34.88 48.31 -80.76
C ARG A 223 -35.82 47.79 -81.86
N GLY A 224 -37.00 47.30 -81.52
CA GLY A 224 -37.92 46.71 -82.49
C GLY A 224 -38.75 47.74 -83.25
N SER A 225 -39.12 47.40 -84.48
CA SER A 225 -40.08 48.18 -85.28
C SER A 225 -41.52 47.96 -84.79
N ILE A 226 -42.44 48.84 -85.17
CA ILE A 226 -43.86 48.75 -84.78
C ILE A 226 -44.48 47.45 -85.35
N GLU A 227 -44.09 47.07 -86.57
CA GLU A 227 -44.54 45.86 -87.24
C GLU A 227 -44.02 44.58 -86.54
N GLU A 228 -42.76 44.57 -86.10
CA GLU A 228 -42.18 43.46 -85.32
C GLU A 228 -42.85 43.30 -83.94
N ILE A 229 -43.19 44.43 -83.29
CA ILE A 229 -43.90 44.43 -82.01
C ILE A 229 -45.30 43.83 -82.19
N ILE A 230 -46.07 44.32 -83.17
CA ILE A 230 -47.45 43.86 -83.41
C ILE A 230 -47.46 42.38 -83.81
N SER A 231 -46.56 41.95 -84.69
CA SER A 231 -46.47 40.55 -85.12
C SER A 231 -46.03 39.59 -84.01
N SER A 232 -45.23 40.05 -83.04
CA SER A 232 -44.77 39.24 -81.91
C SER A 232 -45.73 39.22 -80.71
N GLN A 233 -46.70 40.14 -80.64
CA GLN A 233 -47.59 40.33 -79.48
C GLN A 233 -48.32 39.03 -79.07
N LYS A 234 -48.94 38.34 -80.03
CA LYS A 234 -49.65 37.08 -79.78
C LYS A 234 -48.75 36.01 -79.15
N LEU A 235 -47.51 35.87 -79.65
CA LEU A 235 -46.54 34.91 -79.12
C LEU A 235 -46.09 35.26 -77.69
N ILE A 236 -45.99 36.56 -77.39
CA ILE A 236 -45.65 37.05 -76.04
C ILE A 236 -46.79 36.73 -75.07
N ASP A 237 -48.03 37.00 -75.46
CA ASP A 237 -49.21 36.73 -74.64
C ASP A 237 -49.37 35.23 -74.34
N GLU A 238 -49.20 34.37 -75.36
CA GLU A 238 -49.22 32.90 -75.19
C GLU A 238 -48.10 32.41 -74.23
N LYS A 239 -46.92 33.03 -74.26
CA LYS A 239 -45.83 32.70 -73.32
C LYS A 239 -46.13 33.15 -71.90
N ILE A 240 -46.73 34.33 -71.72
CA ILE A 240 -47.11 34.86 -70.40
C ILE A 240 -48.19 33.98 -69.76
N GLU A 241 -49.18 33.54 -70.54
CA GLU A 241 -50.22 32.64 -70.06
C GLU A 241 -49.64 31.28 -69.62
N LYS A 242 -48.75 30.69 -70.45
CA LYS A 242 -48.03 29.45 -70.09
C LYS A 242 -47.20 29.58 -68.82
N LEU A 243 -46.51 30.71 -68.62
CA LEU A 243 -45.74 30.97 -67.41
C LEU A 243 -46.63 31.14 -66.17
N SER A 244 -47.77 31.83 -66.30
CA SER A 244 -48.72 31.96 -65.19
C SER A 244 -49.23 30.61 -64.71
N ASN A 245 -49.49 29.69 -65.64
CA ASN A 245 -49.97 28.34 -65.33
C ASN A 245 -48.86 27.41 -64.79
N GLN A 246 -47.59 27.73 -65.00
CA GLN A 246 -46.43 26.95 -64.53
C GLN A 246 -45.80 27.53 -63.25
N LYS A 247 -46.38 28.58 -62.68
CA LYS A 247 -45.88 29.20 -61.45
C LYS A 247 -45.96 28.18 -60.30
N PRO A 248 -44.86 27.94 -59.57
CA PRO A 248 -44.89 27.08 -58.38
C PRO A 248 -45.86 27.61 -57.31
N GLU A 249 -46.50 26.70 -56.59
CA GLU A 249 -47.54 27.03 -55.60
C GLU A 249 -47.01 27.85 -54.41
N ASN A 250 -45.80 27.52 -53.93
CA ASN A 250 -45.19 28.19 -52.78
C ASN A 250 -43.82 28.80 -53.13
N LEU A 251 -43.76 30.13 -53.13
CA LEU A 251 -42.53 30.90 -53.38
C LEU A 251 -41.67 31.13 -52.13
N ALA A 252 -42.19 30.84 -50.94
CA ALA A 252 -41.45 30.92 -49.68
C ALA A 252 -40.81 29.56 -49.36
N ALA A 253 -39.71 29.57 -48.60
CA ALA A 253 -39.02 28.35 -48.21
C ALA A 253 -39.99 27.35 -47.54
N VAL A 254 -39.91 26.09 -47.95
CA VAL A 254 -40.76 24.98 -47.46
C VAL A 254 -40.49 24.62 -46.00
N ASN A 255 -39.31 24.95 -45.48
CA ASN A 255 -38.97 24.87 -44.06
C ASN A 255 -38.00 26.00 -43.68
N ASP A 256 -37.81 26.22 -42.38
CA ASP A 256 -36.99 27.31 -41.82
C ASP A 256 -35.54 26.90 -41.50
N GLY A 257 -35.20 25.63 -41.73
CA GLY A 257 -33.87 25.08 -41.44
C GLY A 257 -33.52 25.01 -39.94
N SER A 258 -34.50 25.08 -39.04
CA SER A 258 -34.25 25.07 -37.59
C SER A 258 -33.80 23.70 -37.10
N ILE A 259 -32.55 23.60 -36.62
CA ILE A 259 -32.01 22.45 -35.89
C ILE A 259 -31.42 22.96 -34.57
N GLN A 260 -31.89 22.46 -33.43
CA GLN A 260 -31.49 22.94 -32.11
C GLN A 260 -31.14 21.79 -31.17
N TYR A 261 -29.99 21.89 -30.51
CA TYR A 261 -29.58 21.01 -29.43
C TYR A 261 -30.07 21.55 -28.08
N VAL A 262 -30.68 20.69 -27.26
CA VAL A 262 -31.14 21.03 -25.90
C VAL A 262 -30.40 20.16 -24.88
N PRO A 263 -29.47 20.72 -24.09
CA PRO A 263 -28.76 19.98 -23.05
C PRO A 263 -29.62 19.78 -21.79
N ASP A 264 -29.44 18.64 -21.12
CA ASP A 264 -29.97 18.40 -19.78
C ASP A 264 -29.11 19.07 -18.69
N ASP A 265 -29.71 19.28 -17.51
CA ASP A 265 -29.00 19.80 -16.34
C ASP A 265 -28.00 18.78 -15.77
N ILE A 266 -26.72 19.15 -15.82
CA ILE A 266 -25.60 18.36 -15.30
C ILE A 266 -25.51 18.35 -13.77
N GLY A 267 -26.21 19.27 -13.08
CA GLY A 267 -26.18 19.39 -11.62
C GLY A 267 -26.69 18.15 -10.88
N ASN A 268 -27.52 17.33 -11.54
CA ASN A 268 -28.16 16.14 -10.96
C ASN A 268 -27.38 14.83 -11.20
N ILE A 269 -26.17 14.88 -11.77
CA ILE A 269 -25.37 13.67 -11.97
C ILE A 269 -24.99 13.06 -10.61
N ASN A 270 -25.37 11.81 -10.38
CA ASN A 270 -25.01 11.06 -9.17
C ASN A 270 -23.55 10.59 -9.20
N VAL A 271 -22.62 11.54 -9.05
CA VAL A 271 -21.17 11.28 -9.00
C VAL A 271 -20.82 10.33 -7.86
N ASP A 272 -21.49 10.47 -6.70
CA ASP A 272 -21.29 9.59 -5.54
C ASP A 272 -21.54 8.11 -5.88
N GLY A 273 -22.57 7.82 -6.66
CA GLY A 273 -22.90 6.47 -7.10
C GLY A 273 -21.82 5.84 -7.98
N ILE A 274 -21.12 6.66 -8.78
CA ILE A 274 -19.98 6.23 -9.61
C ILE A 274 -18.75 6.02 -8.74
N VAL A 275 -18.44 6.97 -7.86
CA VAL A 275 -17.29 6.89 -6.94
C VAL A 275 -17.39 5.67 -6.01
N ASP A 276 -18.60 5.31 -5.57
CA ASP A 276 -18.83 4.12 -4.73
C ASP A 276 -18.42 2.80 -5.43
N LYS A 277 -18.33 2.79 -6.77
CA LYS A 277 -17.84 1.62 -7.54
C LYS A 277 -16.33 1.43 -7.50
N LEU A 278 -15.58 2.42 -6.98
CA LEU A 278 -14.14 2.32 -6.76
C LEU A 278 -13.78 1.32 -5.64
N GLY A 279 -14.75 1.01 -4.76
CA GLY A 279 -14.60 0.00 -3.72
C GLY A 279 -13.94 0.51 -2.44
N TYR A 280 -13.29 -0.39 -1.70
CA TYR A 280 -12.62 -0.09 -0.44
C TYR A 280 -11.48 -1.07 -0.16
N VAL A 281 -10.56 -0.66 0.73
CA VAL A 281 -9.52 -1.53 1.27
C VAL A 281 -10.03 -2.15 2.56
N GLU A 282 -10.04 -3.48 2.68
CA GLU A 282 -10.44 -4.17 3.92
C GLU A 282 -9.59 -3.74 5.12
N GLY A 283 -10.23 -3.61 6.30
CA GLY A 283 -9.57 -3.14 7.52
C GLY A 283 -9.15 -1.65 7.50
N SER A 284 -9.49 -0.89 6.46
CA SER A 284 -9.19 0.54 6.34
C SER A 284 -10.33 1.44 6.83
N VAL A 285 -10.01 2.73 7.02
CA VAL A 285 -10.98 3.81 7.27
C VAL A 285 -12.05 3.88 6.18
N SER A 286 -11.68 3.62 4.92
CA SER A 286 -12.60 3.67 3.79
C SER A 286 -13.65 2.55 3.85
N ALA A 287 -13.29 1.35 4.32
CA ALA A 287 -14.25 0.27 4.54
C ALA A 287 -15.30 0.65 5.60
N MET A 288 -14.84 1.27 6.70
CA MET A 288 -15.72 1.77 7.76
C MET A 288 -16.62 2.89 7.23
N TYR A 289 -16.06 3.84 6.46
CA TYR A 289 -16.82 4.91 5.82
C TYR A 289 -17.91 4.37 4.90
N ASN A 290 -17.60 3.42 4.02
CA ASN A 290 -18.59 2.85 3.10
C ASN A 290 -19.70 2.08 3.81
N LEU A 291 -19.36 1.34 4.87
CA LEU A 291 -20.37 0.67 5.69
C LEU A 291 -21.27 1.69 6.40
N ILE A 292 -20.68 2.73 7.01
CA ILE A 292 -21.43 3.76 7.72
C ILE A 292 -22.28 4.60 6.74
N LYS A 293 -21.76 4.96 5.56
CA LYS A 293 -22.49 5.68 4.50
C LYS A 293 -23.73 4.91 4.04
N LYS A 294 -23.64 3.58 3.92
CA LYS A 294 -24.77 2.72 3.52
C LYS A 294 -25.78 2.49 4.64
N SER A 295 -25.34 2.53 5.90
CA SER A 295 -26.14 2.08 7.04
C SER A 295 -26.74 3.23 7.86
N SER A 296 -26.03 4.36 7.97
CA SER A 296 -26.38 5.51 8.80
C SER A 296 -26.86 6.69 7.98
N SER A 297 -28.04 7.22 8.31
CA SER A 297 -28.53 8.51 7.81
C SER A 297 -27.95 9.71 8.56
N ILE A 298 -27.36 9.49 9.74
CA ILE A 298 -26.80 10.55 10.60
C ILE A 298 -25.39 10.92 10.15
N LEU A 299 -24.58 9.92 9.81
CA LEU A 299 -23.18 10.11 9.42
C LEU A 299 -22.96 10.15 7.90
N LYS A 300 -24.04 10.15 7.11
CA LYS A 300 -23.95 10.21 5.64
C LYS A 300 -23.33 11.54 5.23
N GLY A 301 -22.17 11.50 4.57
CA GLY A 301 -21.41 12.70 4.17
C GLY A 301 -20.51 13.29 5.26
N GLU A 302 -20.61 12.81 6.50
CA GLU A 302 -19.85 13.34 7.65
C GLU A 302 -18.49 12.65 7.83
N ILE A 303 -17.60 12.83 6.85
CA ILE A 303 -16.28 12.15 6.82
C ILE A 303 -15.46 12.46 8.08
N ALA A 304 -15.54 13.69 8.60
CA ALA A 304 -14.80 14.11 9.79
C ALA A 304 -15.21 13.32 11.04
N PHE A 305 -16.53 13.15 11.27
CA PHE A 305 -17.04 12.40 12.42
C PHE A 305 -16.74 10.90 12.31
N ILE A 306 -16.76 10.34 11.10
CA ILE A 306 -16.38 8.94 10.88
C ILE A 306 -14.89 8.71 11.22
N LYS A 307 -14.01 9.62 10.79
CA LYS A 307 -12.58 9.58 11.16
C LYS A 307 -12.38 9.69 12.68
N GLN A 308 -13.16 10.54 13.34
CA GLN A 308 -13.10 10.72 14.79
C GLN A 308 -13.55 9.47 15.56
N LEU A 309 -14.68 8.86 15.17
CA LEU A 309 -15.17 7.61 15.75
C LEU A 309 -14.13 6.48 15.61
N GLN A 310 -13.50 6.38 14.44
CA GLN A 310 -12.44 5.38 14.24
C GLN A 310 -11.20 5.65 15.10
N LYS A 311 -10.83 6.91 15.30
CA LYS A 311 -9.73 7.28 16.19
C LYS A 311 -10.02 6.85 17.63
N TRP A 312 -11.27 7.01 18.09
CA TRP A 312 -11.68 6.62 19.44
C TRP A 312 -11.76 5.11 19.63
N LEU A 313 -12.31 4.39 18.66
CA LEU A 313 -12.63 2.96 18.83
C LEU A 313 -11.52 2.02 18.32
N GLY A 314 -10.61 2.53 17.49
CA GLY A 314 -9.50 1.77 16.92
C GLY A 314 -9.88 0.98 15.66
N ARG A 315 -8.88 0.39 15.01
CA ARG A 315 -9.01 -0.26 13.68
C ARG A 315 -9.46 -1.72 13.70
N LYS A 316 -9.61 -2.32 14.89
CA LYS A 316 -9.82 -3.78 15.03
C LYS A 316 -11.28 -4.23 14.99
N TRP A 317 -12.24 -3.31 15.03
CA TRP A 317 -13.65 -3.65 15.20
C TRP A 317 -14.41 -3.63 13.87
N LYS A 318 -15.15 -4.71 13.60
CA LYS A 318 -16.14 -4.76 12.52
C LYS A 318 -17.43 -4.14 13.02
N TRP A 319 -17.90 -3.11 12.33
CA TRP A 319 -19.16 -2.45 12.65
C TRP A 319 -20.32 -3.21 12.02
N ASN A 320 -21.44 -3.31 12.73
CA ASN A 320 -22.69 -3.84 12.21
C ASN A 320 -23.82 -2.95 12.71
N LEU A 321 -24.68 -2.47 11.80
CA LEU A 321 -25.87 -1.73 12.21
C LEU A 321 -26.88 -2.72 12.83
N CYS A 322 -27.08 -2.62 14.13
CA CYS A 322 -28.09 -3.40 14.84
C CYS A 322 -29.48 -2.74 14.77
N TYR A 323 -29.58 -1.43 14.97
CA TYR A 323 -30.86 -0.70 15.06
C TYR A 323 -30.79 0.69 14.42
N ARG A 324 -31.89 1.12 13.78
CA ARG A 324 -32.11 2.50 13.33
C ARG A 324 -33.58 2.88 13.53
N SER A 325 -33.86 3.89 14.34
CA SER A 325 -35.22 4.24 14.73
C SER A 325 -36.17 4.55 13.56
N SER A 326 -35.67 5.20 12.52
CA SER A 326 -36.44 5.49 11.29
C SER A 326 -36.81 4.25 10.45
N ARG A 327 -36.17 3.11 10.69
CA ARG A 327 -36.45 1.82 10.02
C ARG A 327 -37.18 0.85 10.95
N ASP A 328 -36.74 0.77 12.20
CA ASP A 328 -37.09 -0.31 13.12
C ASP A 328 -38.16 0.08 14.14
N GLY A 329 -38.54 1.37 14.20
CA GLY A 329 -39.47 1.91 15.20
C GLY A 329 -38.74 2.74 16.26
N TRP A 330 -39.49 3.57 17.00
CA TRP A 330 -38.92 4.52 17.97
C TRP A 330 -39.06 4.07 19.43
N SER A 331 -39.69 2.92 19.70
CA SER A 331 -39.94 2.49 21.07
C SER A 331 -38.70 1.81 21.68
N ALA A 332 -38.62 1.82 23.03
CA ALA A 332 -37.59 1.06 23.73
C ALA A 332 -37.64 -0.44 23.39
N ARG A 333 -38.85 -0.99 23.17
CA ARG A 333 -39.05 -2.38 22.76
C ARG A 333 -38.40 -2.68 21.40
N ASP A 334 -38.52 -1.76 20.45
CA ASP A 334 -37.92 -1.92 19.11
C ASP A 334 -36.40 -1.92 19.18
N PHE A 335 -35.83 -1.03 20.00
CA PHE A 335 -34.39 -0.99 20.27
C PHE A 335 -33.90 -2.31 20.87
N HIS A 336 -34.51 -2.74 21.99
CA HIS A 336 -34.08 -3.94 22.71
C HIS A 336 -34.23 -5.21 21.88
N LYS A 337 -35.26 -5.31 21.03
CA LYS A 337 -35.44 -6.42 20.07
C LYS A 337 -34.22 -6.60 19.14
N HIS A 338 -33.51 -5.53 18.81
CA HIS A 338 -32.41 -5.55 17.86
C HIS A 338 -31.02 -5.48 18.50
N CYS A 339 -30.89 -4.81 19.64
CA CYS A 339 -29.60 -4.50 20.27
C CYS A 339 -29.22 -5.40 21.44
N ASP A 340 -30.17 -6.13 22.04
CA ASP A 340 -29.87 -7.01 23.16
C ASP A 340 -28.89 -8.13 22.76
N ASN A 341 -27.93 -8.42 23.64
CA ASN A 341 -26.92 -9.47 23.48
C ASN A 341 -26.02 -9.33 22.24
N LYS A 342 -25.90 -8.13 21.66
CA LYS A 342 -25.03 -7.87 20.48
C LYS A 342 -23.59 -7.47 20.82
N GLY A 343 -23.26 -7.33 22.10
CA GLY A 343 -21.95 -6.88 22.58
C GLY A 343 -21.84 -5.35 22.69
N PRO A 344 -20.61 -4.81 22.63
CA PRO A 344 -20.36 -3.37 22.68
C PRO A 344 -21.13 -2.60 21.59
N THR A 345 -21.66 -1.43 21.93
CA THR A 345 -22.41 -0.61 20.97
C THR A 345 -22.01 0.86 21.04
N VAL A 346 -22.15 1.53 19.90
CA VAL A 346 -22.06 2.98 19.77
C VAL A 346 -23.44 3.45 19.33
N VAL A 347 -24.02 4.36 20.12
CA VAL A 347 -25.32 4.97 19.84
C VAL A 347 -25.07 6.38 19.32
N LEU A 348 -25.72 6.73 18.21
CA LEU A 348 -25.66 8.06 17.61
C LEU A 348 -27.09 8.59 17.47
N VAL A 349 -27.29 9.81 17.95
CA VAL A 349 -28.55 10.54 17.91
C VAL A 349 -28.29 11.87 17.22
N LYS A 350 -29.15 12.20 16.24
CA LYS A 350 -29.19 13.52 15.61
C LYS A 350 -30.46 14.21 16.04
N ALA A 351 -30.33 15.36 16.69
CA ALA A 351 -31.43 16.24 17.01
C ALA A 351 -31.06 17.65 16.53
N ASN A 352 -31.85 18.19 15.60
CA ASN A 352 -31.53 19.43 14.88
C ASN A 352 -30.11 19.35 14.26
N ASP A 353 -29.29 20.36 14.50
CA ASP A 353 -27.91 20.46 14.00
C ASP A 353 -26.88 19.78 14.92
N CYS A 354 -27.32 19.12 15.98
CA CYS A 354 -26.44 18.45 16.94
C CYS A 354 -26.43 16.94 16.71
N ILE A 355 -25.21 16.37 16.63
CA ILE A 355 -24.97 14.93 16.67
C ILE A 355 -24.29 14.61 18.00
N PHE A 356 -24.90 13.74 18.79
CA PHE A 356 -24.38 13.27 20.07
C PHE A 356 -24.70 11.79 20.25
N GLY A 357 -24.23 11.20 21.33
CA GLY A 357 -24.37 9.77 21.52
C GLY A 357 -23.58 9.23 22.70
N GLY A 358 -23.40 7.92 22.70
CA GLY A 358 -22.67 7.22 23.75
C GLY A 358 -22.08 5.91 23.26
N TYR A 359 -21.16 5.38 24.04
CA TYR A 359 -20.57 4.07 23.84
C TYR A 359 -20.77 3.24 25.11
N THR A 360 -21.05 1.95 24.94
CA THR A 360 -21.01 0.96 26.01
C THR A 360 -20.19 -0.24 25.56
N ASP A 361 -19.33 -0.73 26.44
CA ASP A 361 -18.58 -1.98 26.28
C ASP A 361 -19.38 -3.21 26.73
N GLN A 362 -20.47 -2.99 27.48
CA GLN A 362 -21.42 -4.02 27.88
C GLN A 362 -22.54 -4.19 26.85
N HIS A 363 -23.06 -5.42 26.74
CA HIS A 363 -24.24 -5.70 25.92
C HIS A 363 -25.51 -5.14 26.57
N TRP A 364 -26.47 -4.75 25.73
CA TRP A 364 -27.82 -4.43 26.21
C TRP A 364 -28.55 -5.70 26.62
N ALA A 365 -29.39 -5.59 27.65
CA ALA A 365 -30.29 -6.64 28.08
C ALA A 365 -31.58 -6.00 28.62
N SER A 366 -32.72 -6.47 28.12
CA SER A 366 -34.01 -6.21 28.75
C SER A 366 -34.08 -6.95 30.10
N PRO A 367 -34.71 -6.38 31.13
CA PRO A 367 -35.05 -7.13 32.33
C PRO A 367 -35.88 -8.35 31.89
N SER A 368 -35.46 -9.55 32.33
CA SER A 368 -36.29 -10.74 32.22
C SER A 368 -37.65 -10.42 32.83
N MET A 369 -38.69 -10.46 31.99
CA MET A 369 -40.09 -10.33 32.42
C MET A 369 -40.48 -11.43 33.40
#